data_AF-A0A7Y3P7A2-F1
#
_entry.id   AF-A0A7Y3P7A2-F1
#
_cell.length_a   1.000
_cell.length_b   1.000
_cell.length_c   1.000
_cell.angle_alpha   90.00
_cell.angle_beta   90.00
_cell.angle_gamma   90.00
#
_symmetry.space_group_name_H-M   'P 1'
#
loop_
_entity.id
_entity.type
_entity.pdbx_description
1 polymer ?
#
loop_
_entity_poly.entity_id
_entity_poly.type
_entity_poly.pdbx_seq_one_letter_code
_entity_poly.pdbx_strand_id
1 'polypeptide(L)'
;NPTMWIIQVPGLPASPSPGAILVAKPINKGQVSPEHLFATTNAGRTWTSVYTPSPQSAAIQLVTFASPRFGAAIVQITPSTSYLIVSFNGGRTWRRSKT
;
A
#
# COMPACT_ATOMS: atom_id res chain seq x y z
N ASN A 1 10.91 -19.20 13.58
CA ASN A 1 10.84 -17.74 13.73
C ASN A 1 11.24 -17.10 12.40
N PRO A 2 10.36 -16.89 11.40
CA PRO A 2 10.81 -16.34 10.14
C PRO A 2 10.90 -14.81 10.25
N THR A 3 12.10 -14.29 10.05
CA THR A 3 12.42 -12.88 9.93
C THR A 3 11.83 -12.36 8.61
N MET A 4 10.80 -11.52 8.68
CA MET A 4 10.20 -10.87 7.52
C MET A 4 11.06 -9.66 7.15
N TRP A 5 11.72 -9.70 5.99
CA TRP A 5 12.48 -8.57 5.47
C TRP A 5 11.58 -7.76 4.53
N ILE A 6 11.39 -6.48 4.83
CA ILE A 6 10.66 -5.54 3.98
C ILE A 6 11.66 -4.96 2.99
N ILE A 7 11.49 -5.23 1.70
CA ILE A 7 12.23 -4.52 0.65
C ILE A 7 11.46 -3.25 0.32
N GLN A 8 12.09 -2.09 0.52
CA GLN A 8 11.56 -0.81 0.07
C GLN A 8 11.44 -0.84 -1.45
N VAL A 9 10.22 -0.80 -1.97
CA VAL A 9 10.02 -0.49 -3.40
C VAL A 9 10.30 1.01 -3.55
N PRO A 10 11.16 1.45 -4.49
CA PRO A 10 11.45 2.87 -4.68
C PRO A 10 10.16 3.61 -5.03
N GLY A 11 9.69 4.43 -4.10
CA GLY A 11 8.48 5.23 -4.22
C GLY A 11 8.40 6.15 -3.02
N LEU A 12 8.42 7.45 -3.30
CA LEU A 12 8.45 8.56 -2.35
C LEU A 12 7.50 8.33 -1.15
N PRO A 13 7.84 8.75 0.08
CA PRO A 13 6.88 8.77 1.18
C PRO A 13 5.74 9.73 0.83
N ALA A 14 4.66 9.20 0.27
CA ALA A 14 3.43 9.95 0.07
C ALA A 14 2.72 10.01 1.43
N SER A 15 3.10 10.98 2.28
CA SER A 15 2.21 11.38 3.36
C SER A 15 2.29 12.88 3.66
N PRO A 16 1.19 13.62 3.48
CA PRO A 16 1.07 15.01 3.89
C PRO A 16 0.70 15.18 5.39
N SER A 17 0.88 14.18 6.26
CA SER A 17 0.61 14.32 7.71
C SER A 17 1.46 13.38 8.58
N PRO A 18 1.51 13.52 9.93
CA PRO A 18 2.29 12.64 10.79
C PRO A 18 1.85 11.16 10.65
N GLY A 19 2.54 10.42 9.78
CA GLY A 19 2.31 9.01 9.49
C GLY A 19 2.55 8.69 8.02
N ALA A 20 3.60 7.93 7.71
CA ALA A 20 3.93 7.54 6.33
C ALA A 20 3.09 6.34 5.86
N ILE A 21 2.72 6.31 4.58
CA ILE A 21 2.24 5.10 3.89
C ILE A 21 3.38 4.55 3.05
N LEU A 22 3.63 3.24 3.17
CA LEU A 22 4.65 2.53 2.41
C LEU A 22 3.99 1.39 1.61
N VAL A 23 4.36 1.24 0.34
CA VAL A 23 4.10 0.03 -0.44
C VAL A 23 5.22 -0.95 -0.13
N ALA A 24 4.88 -2.14 0.36
CA ALA A 24 5.85 -3.21 0.54
C ALA A 24 5.40 -4.51 -0.13
N LYS A 25 6.38 -5.19 -0.70
CA LYS A 25 6.32 -6.61 -1.04
C LYS A 25 6.96 -7.39 0.11
N PRO A 26 6.21 -8.12 0.94
CA PRO A 26 6.82 -9.12 1.81
C PRO A 26 7.48 -10.16 0.90
N ILE A 27 8.71 -10.56 1.20
CA ILE A 27 9.34 -11.69 0.51
C ILE A 27 9.51 -12.81 1.54
N ASN A 28 8.74 -13.90 1.38
CA ASN A 28 8.86 -15.09 2.20
C ASN A 28 9.43 -16.23 1.34
N LYS A 29 10.68 -16.65 1.60
CA LYS A 29 11.30 -17.89 1.07
C LYS A 29 11.00 -18.19 -0.41
N GLY A 30 11.15 -17.21 -1.30
CA GLY A 30 10.96 -17.40 -2.74
C GLY A 30 9.50 -17.49 -3.23
N GLN A 31 8.51 -17.33 -2.34
CA GLN A 31 7.11 -17.19 -2.73
C GLN A 31 6.78 -15.72 -3.02
N VAL A 32 6.03 -15.50 -4.09
CA VAL A 32 5.45 -14.19 -4.42
C VAL A 32 4.31 -13.94 -3.43
N SER A 33 4.58 -13.17 -2.37
CA SER A 33 3.51 -12.67 -1.50
C SER A 33 2.75 -11.57 -2.22
N PRO A 34 1.43 -11.42 -1.97
CA PRO A 34 0.72 -10.23 -2.43
C PRO A 34 1.41 -8.96 -1.93
N GLU A 35 1.33 -7.90 -2.73
CA GLU A 35 1.72 -6.56 -2.26
C GLU A 35 0.80 -6.11 -1.14
N HIS A 36 1.27 -5.24 -0.25
CA HIS A 36 0.44 -4.64 0.78
C HIS A 36 0.72 -3.15 0.92
N LEU A 37 -0.32 -2.39 1.30
CA LEU A 37 -0.12 -1.07 1.88
C LEU A 37 0.08 -1.22 3.37
N PHE A 38 1.16 -0.64 3.88
CA PHE A 38 1.41 -0.51 5.30
C PHE A 38 1.35 0.95 5.74
N ALA A 39 0.78 1.18 6.91
CA ALA A 39 0.71 2.49 7.54
C ALA A 39 1.43 2.48 8.89
N THR A 40 2.04 3.63 9.23
CA THR A 40 2.58 3.89 10.57
C THR A 40 1.95 5.16 11.15
N THR A 41 1.72 5.16 12.46
CA THR A 41 1.25 6.35 13.21
C THR A 41 2.25 6.79 14.27
N ASN A 42 3.41 6.15 14.36
CA ASN A 42 4.42 6.38 15.40
C ASN A 42 5.82 6.54 14.79
N ALA A 43 5.91 7.34 13.73
CA ALA A 43 7.15 7.65 13.02
C ALA A 43 7.93 6.40 12.56
N GLY A 44 7.22 5.36 12.10
CA GLY A 44 7.83 4.15 11.55
C GLY A 44 8.26 3.10 12.58
N ARG A 45 8.01 3.32 13.88
CA ARG A 45 8.34 2.33 14.93
C ARG A 45 7.53 1.04 14.79
N THR A 46 6.25 1.15 14.40
CA THR A 46 5.39 0.00 14.08
C THR A 46 4.62 0.26 12.79
N TRP A 47 4.33 -0.84 12.08
CA TRP A 47 3.63 -0.83 10.79
C TRP A 47 2.44 -1.77 10.83
N THR A 48 1.33 -1.36 10.23
CA THR A 48 0.10 -2.14 10.14
C THR A 48 -0.32 -2.28 8.68
N SER A 49 -0.65 -3.50 8.24
CA SER A 49 -1.23 -3.71 6.90
C SER A 49 -2.63 -3.11 6.85
N VAL A 50 -2.85 -2.14 5.97
CA VAL A 50 -4.11 -1.40 5.81
C VAL A 50 -4.85 -1.75 4.51
N TYR A 51 -4.17 -2.44 3.58
CA TYR A 51 -4.79 -2.95 2.36
C TYR A 51 -3.98 -4.11 1.77
N THR A 52 -4.69 -5.12 1.29
CA THR A 52 -4.16 -6.24 0.51
C THR A 52 -4.98 -6.34 -0.78
N PRO A 53 -4.36 -6.25 -1.97
CA PRO A 53 -5.06 -6.38 -3.23
C PRO A 53 -5.47 -7.84 -3.45
N SER A 54 -6.54 -8.01 -4.21
CA SER A 54 -6.99 -9.30 -4.73
C SER A 54 -7.14 -9.19 -6.26
N PRO A 55 -6.71 -10.20 -7.04
CA PRO A 55 -6.04 -11.45 -6.64
C PRO A 55 -4.62 -11.23 -6.09
N GLN A 56 -3.99 -12.28 -5.54
CA GLN A 56 -2.64 -12.19 -4.95
C GLN A 56 -1.56 -11.73 -5.94
N SER A 57 -1.77 -11.94 -7.24
CA SER A 57 -0.87 -11.48 -8.31
C SER A 57 -0.97 -9.98 -8.60
N ALA A 58 -1.92 -9.26 -7.99
CA ALA A 58 -2.13 -7.85 -8.24
C ALA A 58 -1.02 -6.99 -7.59
N ALA A 59 -0.64 -5.94 -8.30
CA ALA A 59 0.42 -5.01 -7.92
C ALA A 59 -0.15 -3.61 -7.62
N ILE A 60 0.38 -2.94 -6.61
CA ILE A 60 0.07 -1.55 -6.26
C ILE A 60 1.14 -0.68 -6.92
N GLN A 61 0.78 0.01 -8.00
CA GLN A 61 1.75 0.72 -8.84
C GLN A 61 2.07 2.14 -8.35
N LEU A 62 1.07 2.85 -7.82
CA LEU A 62 1.21 4.24 -7.41
C LEU A 62 0.34 4.48 -6.17
N VAL A 63 0.88 5.17 -5.18
CA VAL A 63 0.14 5.69 -4.02
C VAL A 63 0.42 7.18 -3.91
N THR A 64 -0.63 7.98 -3.82
CA THR A 64 -0.52 9.43 -3.69
C THR A 64 -1.56 9.97 -2.73
N PHE A 65 -1.33 11.17 -2.20
CA PHE A 65 -2.25 11.89 -1.35
C PHE A 65 -2.44 13.30 -1.89
N ALA A 66 -3.68 13.68 -2.18
CA ALA A 66 -4.01 15.05 -2.55
C ALA A 66 -4.20 15.96 -1.32
N SER A 67 -4.41 15.35 -0.14
CA SER A 67 -4.50 16.05 1.15
C SER A 67 -4.12 15.11 2.29
N PRO A 68 -3.95 15.61 3.53
CA PRO A 68 -3.74 14.78 4.73
C PRO A 68 -4.75 13.64 4.92
N ARG A 69 -5.96 13.77 4.34
CA ARG A 69 -7.03 12.78 4.48
C ARG A 69 -7.28 11.99 3.22
N PHE A 70 -7.13 12.60 2.05
CA PHE A 70 -7.52 12.00 0.78
C PHE A 70 -6.31 11.39 0.06
N GLY A 71 -6.33 10.06 -0.04
CA GLY A 71 -5.33 9.26 -0.73
C GLY A 71 -5.93 8.44 -1.87
N ALA A 72 -5.13 8.16 -2.88
CA ALA A 72 -5.51 7.36 -4.04
C ALA A 72 -4.37 6.41 -4.42
N ALA A 73 -4.72 5.22 -4.88
CA ALA A 73 -3.74 4.28 -5.40
C ALA A 73 -4.29 3.44 -6.56
N ILE A 74 -3.41 3.06 -7.49
CA ILE A 74 -3.73 2.20 -8.62
C ILE A 74 -3.34 0.77 -8.28
N VAL A 75 -4.30 -0.14 -8.39
CA VAL A 75 -4.07 -1.57 -8.29
C VAL A 75 -4.17 -2.18 -9.69
N GLN A 76 -3.08 -2.76 -10.15
CA GLN A 76 -2.97 -3.46 -11.42
C GLN A 76 -3.18 -4.96 -11.21
N ILE A 77 -4.13 -5.56 -11.92
CA ILE A 77 -4.39 -7.01 -11.90
C ILE A 77 -3.64 -7.70 -13.04
N THR A 78 -3.66 -7.08 -14.23
CA THR A 78 -2.97 -7.53 -15.45
C THR A 78 -2.37 -6.32 -16.17
N PRO A 79 -1.53 -6.49 -17.20
CA PRO A 79 -1.01 -5.37 -17.99
C PRO A 79 -2.07 -4.40 -18.53
N SER A 80 -3.29 -4.90 -18.80
CA SER A 80 -4.40 -4.12 -19.36
C SER A 80 -5.55 -3.86 -18.39
N THR A 81 -5.51 -4.41 -17.16
CA THR A 81 -6.62 -4.31 -16.20
C THR A 81 -6.14 -3.73 -14.88
N SER A 82 -6.73 -2.61 -14.48
CA SER A 82 -6.47 -1.93 -13.21
C SER A 82 -7.73 -1.35 -12.60
N TYR A 83 -7.69 -1.07 -11.31
CA TYR A 83 -8.74 -0.31 -10.61
C TYR A 83 -8.13 0.69 -9.64
N LEU A 84 -8.91 1.72 -9.31
CA LEU A 84 -8.57 2.72 -8.32
C LEU A 84 -9.04 2.27 -6.94
N ILE A 85 -8.20 2.46 -5.92
CA ILE A 85 -8.61 2.48 -4.52
C ILE A 85 -8.40 3.88 -3.95
N VAL A 86 -9.28 4.26 -3.03
CA VAL A 86 -9.27 5.58 -2.39
C VAL A 86 -9.34 5.44 -0.87
N SER A 87 -8.71 6.39 -0.19
CA SER A 87 -8.78 6.60 1.24
C SER A 87 -9.29 8.01 1.53
N PHE A 88 -10.10 8.15 2.58
CA PHE A 88 -10.62 9.44 3.04
C PHE A 88 -10.20 9.75 4.49
N ASN A 89 -9.32 8.93 5.07
CA ASN A 89 -8.90 9.01 6.47
C ASN A 89 -7.38 8.89 6.64
N GLY A 90 -6.62 9.41 5.69
CA GLY A 90 -5.16 9.44 5.77
C GLY A 90 -4.50 8.07 5.55
N GLY A 91 -5.13 7.21 4.74
CA GLY A 91 -4.57 5.90 4.42
C GLY A 91 -4.84 4.81 5.46
N ARG A 92 -5.64 5.08 6.51
CA ARG A 92 -5.98 4.08 7.53
C ARG A 92 -6.89 2.99 6.99
N THR A 93 -7.81 3.34 6.08
CA THR A 93 -8.62 2.38 5.32
C THR A 93 -8.67 2.76 3.85
N TRP A 94 -8.79 1.73 3.01
CA TRP A 94 -8.83 1.85 1.55
C TRP A 94 -10.03 1.07 1.01
N ARG A 95 -10.65 1.61 -0.03
CA ARG A 95 -11.78 0.97 -0.71
C ARG A 95 -11.66 1.16 -2.21
N ARG A 96 -12.13 0.18 -2.99
CA ARG A 96 -12.26 0.33 -4.44
C ARG A 96 -13.18 1.52 -4.74
N SER A 97 -12.70 2.43 -5.58
CA SER A 97 -13.52 3.50 -6.09
C SER A 97 -14.65 2.89 -6.90
N LYS A 98 -15.88 3.25 -6.56
CA LYS A 98 -17.03 2.96 -7.41
C LYS A 98 -17.20 4.14 -8.35
N THR A 99 -17.35 3.84 -9.63
CA THR A 99 -17.97 4.77 -10.59
C THR A 99 -19.45 4.85 -10.32
#